data_AF-A0A292YJJ9-F1
#
_entry.id   AF-A0A292YJJ9-F1
#
_cell.length_a   1.000
_cell.length_b   1.000
_cell.length_c   1.000
_cell.angle_alpha   90.00
_cell.angle_beta   90.00
_cell.angle_gamma   90.00
#
_symmetry.space_group_name_H-M   'P 1'
#
loop_
_entity.id
_entity.type
_entity.pdbx_description
1 polymer ?
#
loop_
_entity_poly.entity_id
_entity_poly.type
_entity_poly.pdbx_seq_one_letter_code
_entity_poly.pdbx_strand_id
1 'polypeptide(L)'
;MGGSPVDDVRDVAFGADPGRAVVVAPGAPAANRWAAAVALGGQGHYARAATLLLGLLHDPAAPRVVAAHAAVTLASHRRQLGGHAAARRLDALGLRLASDPGIASRPAGPDGPSAVAARADALVGLAADALGIGDLCGSRRLLDVARAVCEAADAATAPDEGRCTVRAGWVTAELELVSGNAVAATRAAAGAARRAAGSRSSRHRVKSAMVAGVSRAVADPATAPEALLELDALAGAALALGLLPLHWPAALAAADLADRPGVAEAAAERSAEGVRKARRWADALGLASGAEVACHPPDGPVRRPVGRQEPRRGATRSALPSASRHRPSDVAECSGSANDRQVNRSSDAPNDTVSDAPRRRHAAALTLGVLYSRSDPIGRRLMGESAWVAQWLGVM
;
A
#
# COMPACT_ATOMS: atom_id res chain seq x y z
N MET A 1 9.64 32.59 -3.60
CA MET A 1 8.30 32.62 -4.21
C MET A 1 7.50 31.47 -3.62
N GLY A 2 6.64 31.75 -2.64
CA GLY A 2 5.79 30.73 -2.02
C GLY A 2 4.64 30.39 -2.94
N GLY A 3 4.51 29.12 -3.34
CA GLY A 3 3.36 28.62 -4.08
C GLY A 3 2.07 28.82 -3.27
N SER A 4 0.95 29.00 -3.97
CA SER A 4 -0.36 29.08 -3.31
C SER A 4 -0.58 27.82 -2.46
N PRO A 5 -1.23 27.89 -1.28
CA PRO A 5 -1.56 26.71 -0.48
C PRO A 5 -2.42 25.67 -1.24
N VAL A 6 -3.00 26.05 -2.37
CA VAL A 6 -3.73 25.18 -3.31
C VAL A 6 -2.81 24.28 -4.13
N ASP A 7 -1.66 24.80 -4.60
CA ASP A 7 -0.67 24.03 -5.37
C ASP A 7 0.06 23.04 -4.45
N ASP A 8 0.22 23.42 -3.19
CA ASP A 8 0.94 22.67 -2.18
C ASP A 8 0.35 21.26 -1.95
N VAL A 9 -0.95 21.15 -1.69
CA VAL A 9 -1.56 19.85 -1.31
C VAL A 9 -1.59 18.85 -2.45
N ARG A 10 -1.67 19.33 -3.70
CA ARG A 10 -1.66 18.46 -4.89
C ARG A 10 -0.26 17.93 -5.13
N ASP A 11 0.77 18.72 -4.89
CA ASP A 11 2.16 18.26 -4.95
C ASP A 11 2.45 17.21 -3.87
N VAL A 12 1.93 17.36 -2.65
CA VAL A 12 2.07 16.30 -1.62
C VAL A 12 1.36 15.00 -2.06
N ALA A 13 0.22 15.10 -2.75
CA ALA A 13 -0.48 13.93 -3.24
C ALA A 13 0.23 13.31 -4.47
N PHE A 14 0.56 14.08 -5.49
CA PHE A 14 0.91 13.52 -6.80
C PHE A 14 2.37 13.76 -7.20
N GLY A 15 3.10 14.57 -6.43
CA GLY A 15 4.47 14.97 -6.72
C GLY A 15 5.56 14.17 -5.98
N ALA A 16 6.73 14.81 -5.91
CA ALA A 16 7.98 14.18 -5.49
C ALA A 16 8.16 14.11 -3.97
N ASP A 17 7.50 14.99 -3.22
CA ASP A 17 7.65 15.12 -1.76
C ASP A 17 6.35 14.82 -1.00
N PRO A 18 5.95 13.54 -0.91
CA PRO A 18 4.72 13.14 -0.24
C PRO A 18 4.84 13.15 1.29
N GLY A 19 6.01 13.45 1.85
CA GLY A 19 6.25 13.46 3.30
C GLY A 19 5.81 14.77 3.98
N ARG A 20 5.55 15.82 3.20
CA ARG A 20 5.18 17.14 3.72
C ARG A 20 3.87 17.12 4.50
N ALA A 21 3.78 17.99 5.50
CA ALA A 21 2.59 18.13 6.33
C ALA A 21 1.38 18.53 5.49
N VAL A 22 0.29 17.78 5.61
CA VAL A 22 -0.97 18.08 4.93
C VAL A 22 -1.81 19.04 5.77
N VAL A 23 -2.04 20.23 5.24
CA VAL A 23 -2.91 21.26 5.81
C VAL A 23 -4.15 21.43 4.93
N VAL A 24 -5.33 21.43 5.54
CA VAL A 24 -6.61 21.67 4.85
C VAL A 24 -7.24 22.90 5.47
N ALA A 25 -7.30 24.00 4.71
CA ALA A 25 -7.94 25.22 5.16
C ALA A 25 -9.47 25.02 5.32
N PRO A 26 -10.11 25.68 6.29
CA PRO A 26 -11.57 25.77 6.34
C PRO A 26 -12.12 26.29 5.01
N GLY A 27 -13.18 25.67 4.49
CA GLY A 27 -13.78 26.06 3.22
C GLY A 27 -12.97 25.69 1.96
N ALA A 28 -11.90 24.89 2.10
CA ALA A 28 -11.11 24.45 0.94
C ALA A 28 -12.00 23.79 -0.15
N PRO A 29 -11.75 24.07 -1.45
CA PRO A 29 -12.48 23.46 -2.55
C PRO A 29 -12.53 21.94 -2.45
N ALA A 30 -13.62 21.33 -2.93
CA ALA A 30 -13.83 19.88 -2.84
C ALA A 30 -12.66 19.07 -3.45
N ALA A 31 -12.10 19.52 -4.57
CA ALA A 31 -10.92 18.89 -5.19
C ALA A 31 -9.68 18.93 -4.29
N ASN A 32 -9.46 20.01 -3.54
CA ASN A 32 -8.33 20.13 -2.61
C ASN A 32 -8.53 19.25 -1.38
N ARG A 33 -9.76 19.18 -0.85
CA ARG A 33 -10.12 18.24 0.24
C ARG A 33 -9.88 16.80 -0.20
N TRP A 34 -10.20 16.45 -1.45
CA TRP A 34 -9.90 15.14 -2.01
C TRP A 34 -8.38 14.91 -2.11
N ALA A 35 -7.62 15.82 -2.73
CA ALA A 35 -6.16 15.70 -2.86
C ALA A 35 -5.48 15.54 -1.48
N ALA A 36 -5.93 16.31 -0.47
CA ALA A 36 -5.48 16.16 0.91
C ALA A 36 -5.74 14.77 1.47
N ALA A 37 -6.91 14.20 1.19
CA ALA A 37 -7.23 12.84 1.61
C ALA A 37 -6.35 11.79 0.90
N VAL A 38 -6.02 11.99 -0.38
CA VAL A 38 -5.05 11.14 -1.09
C VAL A 38 -3.68 11.25 -0.44
N ALA A 39 -3.20 12.46 -0.12
CA ALA A 39 -1.92 12.70 0.55
C ALA A 39 -1.86 12.00 1.92
N LEU A 40 -2.85 12.28 2.79
CA LEU A 40 -2.99 11.67 4.12
C LEU A 40 -3.05 10.14 4.06
N GLY A 41 -3.79 9.60 3.11
CA GLY A 41 -3.89 8.15 2.90
C GLY A 41 -2.55 7.52 2.53
N GLY A 42 -1.77 8.17 1.66
CA GLY A 42 -0.41 7.72 1.34
C GLY A 42 0.58 7.84 2.49
N GLN A 43 0.33 8.75 3.45
CA GLN A 43 1.09 8.88 4.70
C GLN A 43 0.61 7.92 5.81
N GLY A 44 -0.43 7.13 5.54
CA GLY A 44 -1.02 6.21 6.52
C GLY A 44 -1.94 6.85 7.56
N HIS A 45 -2.34 8.12 7.38
CA HIS A 45 -3.32 8.80 8.23
C HIS A 45 -4.77 8.45 7.83
N TYR A 46 -5.10 7.15 7.84
CA TYR A 46 -6.35 6.64 7.29
C TYR A 46 -7.62 7.19 7.94
N ALA A 47 -7.62 7.45 9.24
CA ALA A 47 -8.76 8.08 9.93
C ALA A 47 -9.01 9.50 9.43
N ARG A 48 -7.95 10.33 9.34
CA ARG A 48 -8.05 11.71 8.83
C ARG A 48 -8.49 11.72 7.37
N ALA A 49 -7.92 10.84 6.56
CA ALA A 49 -8.31 10.68 5.15
C ALA A 49 -9.78 10.25 5.03
N ALA A 50 -10.21 9.25 5.81
CA ALA A 50 -11.59 8.77 5.80
C ALA A 50 -12.60 9.87 6.18
N THR A 51 -12.28 10.72 7.17
CA THR A 51 -13.13 11.87 7.53
C THR A 51 -13.35 12.81 6.34
N LEU A 52 -12.28 13.16 5.61
CA LEU A 52 -12.40 14.03 4.43
C LEU A 52 -13.20 13.35 3.31
N LEU A 53 -12.94 12.08 3.03
CA LEU A 53 -13.58 11.33 1.96
C LEU A 53 -15.07 11.11 2.24
N LEU A 54 -15.43 10.71 3.46
CA LEU A 54 -16.82 10.57 3.87
C LEU A 54 -17.53 11.92 3.88
N GLY A 55 -16.85 13.01 4.27
CA GLY A 55 -17.39 14.36 4.16
C GLY A 55 -17.75 14.70 2.71
N LEU A 56 -16.87 14.41 1.74
CA LEU A 56 -17.13 14.62 0.31
C LEU A 56 -18.25 13.73 -0.25
N LEU A 57 -18.41 12.51 0.28
CA LEU A 57 -19.47 11.60 -0.16
C LEU A 57 -20.86 12.00 0.35
N HIS A 58 -20.94 12.65 1.51
CA HIS A 58 -22.21 13.07 2.11
C HIS A 58 -22.57 14.54 1.86
N ASP A 59 -21.64 15.34 1.32
CA ASP A 59 -21.84 16.75 1.02
C ASP A 59 -22.61 16.92 -0.31
N PRO A 60 -23.88 17.37 -0.29
CA PRO A 60 -24.68 17.53 -1.51
C PRO A 60 -24.15 18.65 -2.41
N ALA A 61 -23.32 19.56 -1.89
CA ALA A 61 -22.67 20.61 -2.67
C ALA A 61 -21.36 20.14 -3.32
N ALA A 62 -20.84 18.95 -2.97
CA ALA A 62 -19.66 18.42 -3.60
C ALA A 62 -19.95 18.00 -5.05
N PRO A 63 -19.12 18.40 -6.05
CA PRO A 63 -19.29 17.94 -7.41
C PRO A 63 -19.26 16.41 -7.49
N ARG A 64 -20.19 15.80 -8.24
CA ARG A 64 -20.31 14.33 -8.33
C ARG A 64 -19.02 13.64 -8.79
N VAL A 65 -18.24 14.28 -9.66
CA VAL A 65 -16.91 13.78 -10.07
C VAL A 65 -15.93 13.68 -8.89
N VAL A 66 -15.95 14.65 -7.97
CA VAL A 66 -15.13 14.61 -6.75
C VAL A 66 -15.64 13.53 -5.80
N ALA A 67 -16.96 13.37 -5.67
CA ALA A 67 -17.54 12.29 -4.87
C ALA A 67 -17.17 10.90 -5.44
N ALA A 68 -17.13 10.73 -6.77
CA ALA A 68 -16.66 9.50 -7.40
C ALA A 68 -15.19 9.21 -7.05
N HIS A 69 -14.32 10.21 -7.16
CA HIS A 69 -12.92 10.13 -6.74
C HIS A 69 -12.77 9.85 -5.24
N ALA A 70 -13.64 10.42 -4.39
CA ALA A 70 -13.64 10.16 -2.96
C ALA A 70 -14.00 8.69 -2.65
N ALA A 71 -14.98 8.12 -3.36
CA ALA A 71 -15.37 6.72 -3.21
C ALA A 71 -14.22 5.77 -3.56
N VAL A 72 -13.59 5.94 -4.74
CA VAL A 72 -12.48 5.07 -5.18
C VAL A 72 -11.21 5.25 -4.33
N THR A 73 -10.99 6.46 -3.80
CA THR A 73 -9.86 6.70 -2.88
C THR A 73 -10.09 5.99 -1.55
N LEU A 74 -11.32 6.07 -1.00
CA LEU A 74 -11.66 5.35 0.22
C LEU A 74 -11.60 3.84 0.01
N ALA A 75 -12.06 3.34 -1.15
CA ALA A 75 -11.92 1.94 -1.54
C ALA A 75 -10.46 1.49 -1.51
N SER A 76 -9.56 2.27 -2.14
CA SER A 76 -8.13 1.99 -2.14
C SER A 76 -7.56 1.95 -0.72
N HIS A 77 -8.01 2.80 0.20
CA HIS A 77 -7.59 2.74 1.61
C HIS A 77 -8.07 1.47 2.30
N ARG A 78 -9.33 1.05 2.07
CA ARG A 78 -9.86 -0.20 2.64
C ARG A 78 -9.10 -1.42 2.14
N ARG A 79 -8.74 -1.43 0.85
CA ARG A 79 -7.93 -2.49 0.23
C ARG A 79 -6.54 -2.62 0.85
N GLN A 80 -5.88 -1.50 1.14
CA GLN A 80 -4.56 -1.51 1.80
C GLN A 80 -4.60 -2.10 3.21
N LEU A 81 -5.78 -2.14 3.83
CA LEU A 81 -6.02 -2.74 5.13
C LEU A 81 -6.57 -4.17 5.03
N GLY A 82 -6.51 -4.80 3.85
CA GLY A 82 -7.02 -6.15 3.57
C GLY A 82 -8.52 -6.24 3.31
N GLY A 83 -9.25 -5.13 3.36
CA GLY A 83 -10.72 -5.10 3.27
C GLY A 83 -11.28 -5.08 1.85
N HIS A 84 -11.00 -6.10 1.04
CA HIS A 84 -11.42 -6.16 -0.36
C HIS A 84 -12.95 -6.10 -0.55
N ALA A 85 -13.72 -6.81 0.27
CA ALA A 85 -15.18 -6.79 0.17
C ALA A 85 -15.76 -5.39 0.47
N ALA A 86 -15.17 -4.66 1.42
CA ALA A 86 -15.55 -3.29 1.74
C ALA A 86 -15.14 -2.31 0.63
N ALA A 87 -13.93 -2.48 0.08
CA ALA A 87 -13.44 -1.70 -1.05
C ALA A 87 -14.31 -1.86 -2.30
N ARG A 88 -14.74 -3.09 -2.61
CA ARG A 88 -15.55 -3.40 -3.81
C ARG A 88 -16.84 -2.59 -3.87
N ARG A 89 -17.52 -2.42 -2.73
CA ARG A 89 -18.76 -1.61 -2.64
C ARG A 89 -18.51 -0.14 -2.94
N LEU A 90 -17.38 0.39 -2.47
CA LEU A 90 -16.98 1.78 -2.67
C LEU A 90 -16.53 2.02 -4.11
N ASP A 91 -15.77 1.10 -4.73
CA ASP A 91 -15.41 1.23 -6.15
C ASP A 91 -16.64 1.09 -7.05
N ALA A 92 -17.61 0.22 -6.72
CA ALA A 92 -18.89 0.16 -7.44
C ALA A 92 -19.69 1.47 -7.33
N LEU A 93 -19.68 2.12 -6.15
CA LEU A 93 -20.27 3.45 -5.97
C LEU A 93 -19.53 4.49 -6.83
N GLY A 94 -18.19 4.51 -6.79
CA GLY A 94 -17.37 5.39 -7.60
C GLY A 94 -17.63 5.23 -9.10
N LEU A 95 -17.72 3.99 -9.57
CA LEU A 95 -18.05 3.67 -10.96
C LEU A 95 -19.44 4.19 -11.36
N ARG A 96 -20.45 3.96 -10.51
CA ARG A 96 -21.81 4.48 -10.74
C ARG A 96 -21.84 5.99 -10.82
N LEU A 97 -21.17 6.67 -9.88
CA LEU A 97 -21.09 8.13 -9.87
C LEU A 97 -20.38 8.64 -11.12
N ALA A 98 -19.24 8.06 -11.48
CA ALA A 98 -18.44 8.47 -12.64
C ALA A 98 -19.07 8.16 -14.01
N SER A 99 -20.08 7.27 -14.05
CA SER A 99 -20.78 6.88 -15.28
C SER A 99 -22.14 7.57 -15.44
N ASP A 100 -22.47 8.51 -14.56
CA ASP A 100 -23.71 9.28 -14.62
C ASP A 100 -23.70 10.19 -15.87
N PRO A 101 -24.67 10.07 -16.79
CA PRO A 101 -24.74 10.88 -18.01
C PRO A 101 -24.79 12.39 -17.76
N GLY A 102 -25.24 12.81 -16.57
CA GLY A 102 -25.33 14.20 -16.17
C GLY A 102 -23.99 14.83 -15.76
N ILE A 103 -22.91 14.06 -15.69
CA ILE A 103 -21.57 14.58 -15.37
C ILE A 103 -20.85 14.90 -16.68
N ALA A 104 -20.41 16.15 -16.83
CA ALA A 104 -19.58 16.55 -17.96
C ALA A 104 -18.30 15.70 -17.99
N SER A 105 -17.96 15.14 -19.16
CA SER A 105 -16.73 14.40 -19.38
C SER A 105 -15.46 15.25 -19.19
N ARG A 106 -15.62 16.58 -19.14
CA ARG A 106 -14.53 17.54 -18.94
C ARG A 106 -14.06 17.57 -17.48
N PRO A 107 -12.74 17.70 -17.24
CA PRO A 107 -12.18 17.92 -15.91
C PRO A 107 -12.83 19.08 -15.15
N ALA A 108 -12.93 18.97 -13.82
CA ALA A 108 -13.41 20.03 -12.93
C ALA A 108 -12.39 21.19 -12.78
N GLY A 109 -12.02 21.81 -13.90
CA GLY A 109 -10.92 22.78 -14.04
C GLY A 109 -9.74 22.22 -14.84
N PRO A 110 -8.77 23.05 -15.29
CA PRO A 110 -7.64 22.64 -16.13
C PRO A 110 -6.85 21.45 -15.58
N ASP A 111 -6.70 21.40 -14.25
CA ASP A 111 -6.05 20.31 -13.53
C ASP A 111 -7.03 19.53 -12.63
N GLY A 112 -8.34 19.65 -12.86
CA GLY A 112 -9.37 19.09 -11.99
C GLY A 112 -9.52 17.57 -12.10
N PRO A 113 -10.10 16.90 -11.08
CA PRO A 113 -10.49 15.49 -11.22
C PRO A 113 -11.45 15.29 -12.40
N SER A 114 -11.21 14.26 -13.21
CA SER A 114 -12.05 13.90 -14.35
C SER A 114 -12.89 12.63 -14.08
N ALA A 115 -14.06 12.54 -14.71
CA ALA A 115 -14.94 11.38 -14.57
C ALA A 115 -14.33 10.12 -15.19
N VAL A 116 -13.64 10.26 -16.33
CA VAL A 116 -12.96 9.15 -17.01
C VAL A 116 -11.87 8.54 -16.12
N ALA A 117 -11.08 9.37 -15.41
CA ALA A 117 -10.08 8.88 -14.48
C ALA A 117 -10.70 8.15 -13.28
N ALA A 118 -11.79 8.68 -12.70
CA ALA A 118 -12.52 8.01 -11.61
C ALA A 118 -13.08 6.65 -12.05
N ARG A 119 -13.63 6.59 -13.27
CA ARG A 119 -14.15 5.36 -13.87
C ARG A 119 -13.02 4.33 -14.09
N ALA A 120 -11.88 4.76 -14.62
CA ALA A 120 -10.72 3.91 -14.81
C ALA A 120 -10.21 3.35 -13.47
N ASP A 121 -10.03 4.20 -12.47
CA ASP A 121 -9.60 3.77 -11.13
C ASP A 121 -10.59 2.82 -10.46
N ALA A 122 -11.90 3.08 -10.60
CA ALA A 122 -12.93 2.20 -10.06
C ALA A 122 -12.86 0.81 -10.69
N LEU A 123 -12.68 0.71 -12.01
CA LEU A 123 -12.55 -0.58 -12.72
C LEU A 123 -11.28 -1.32 -12.32
N VAL A 124 -10.13 -0.62 -12.23
CA VAL A 124 -8.89 -1.21 -11.71
C VAL A 124 -9.05 -1.66 -10.27
N GLY A 125 -9.76 -0.89 -9.44
CA GLY A 125 -10.05 -1.22 -8.05
C GLY A 125 -10.95 -2.44 -7.90
N LEU A 126 -12.03 -2.53 -8.68
CA LEU A 126 -12.90 -3.70 -8.75
C LEU A 126 -12.13 -4.95 -9.19
N ALA A 127 -11.20 -4.83 -10.14
CA ALA A 127 -10.34 -5.93 -10.53
C ALA A 127 -9.44 -6.38 -9.37
N ALA A 128 -8.80 -5.44 -8.68
CA ALA A 128 -7.95 -5.72 -7.52
C ALA A 128 -8.74 -6.38 -6.37
N ASP A 129 -10.00 -5.99 -6.17
CA ASP A 129 -10.86 -6.63 -5.17
C ASP A 129 -11.33 -8.02 -5.58
N ALA A 130 -11.64 -8.22 -6.86
CA ALA A 130 -11.94 -9.55 -7.39
C ALA A 130 -10.73 -10.49 -7.18
N LEU A 131 -9.52 -10.02 -7.49
CA LEU A 131 -8.28 -10.75 -7.19
C LEU A 131 -8.14 -11.04 -5.70
N GLY A 132 -8.32 -10.04 -4.84
CA GLY A 132 -8.17 -10.17 -3.39
C GLY A 132 -9.18 -11.09 -2.70
N ILE A 133 -10.31 -11.40 -3.35
CA ILE A 133 -11.29 -12.39 -2.87
C ILE A 133 -11.20 -13.74 -3.62
N GLY A 134 -10.20 -13.92 -4.49
CA GLY A 134 -9.95 -15.16 -5.24
C GLY A 134 -10.70 -15.32 -6.56
N ASP A 135 -11.46 -14.32 -7.02
CA ASP A 135 -12.13 -14.33 -8.33
C ASP A 135 -11.16 -13.91 -9.45
N LEU A 136 -10.26 -14.81 -9.83
CA LEU A 136 -9.23 -14.55 -10.86
C LEU A 136 -9.86 -14.26 -12.23
N CYS A 137 -10.94 -14.96 -12.57
CA CYS A 137 -11.63 -14.82 -13.85
C CYS A 137 -12.35 -13.45 -13.94
N GLY A 138 -13.05 -13.05 -12.87
CA GLY A 138 -13.64 -11.72 -12.76
C GLY A 138 -12.60 -10.61 -12.77
N SER A 139 -11.48 -10.79 -12.06
CA SER A 139 -10.36 -9.85 -12.09
C SER A 139 -9.84 -9.64 -13.50
N ARG A 140 -9.68 -10.72 -14.29
CA ARG A 140 -9.18 -10.63 -15.66
C ARG A 140 -10.12 -9.85 -16.57
N ARG A 141 -11.41 -10.18 -16.57
CA ARG A 141 -12.43 -9.46 -17.36
C ARG A 141 -12.48 -7.98 -17.00
N LEU A 142 -12.42 -7.66 -15.70
CA LEU A 142 -12.42 -6.27 -15.23
C LEU A 142 -11.15 -5.52 -15.66
N LEU A 143 -9.98 -6.17 -15.65
CA LEU A 143 -8.74 -5.58 -16.16
C LEU A 143 -8.79 -5.28 -17.66
N ASP A 144 -9.37 -6.18 -18.46
CA ASP A 144 -9.47 -5.96 -19.92
C ASP A 144 -10.34 -4.73 -20.22
N VAL A 145 -11.46 -4.58 -19.50
CA VAL A 145 -12.29 -3.37 -19.59
C VAL A 145 -11.52 -2.14 -19.06
N ALA A 146 -10.84 -2.26 -17.93
CA ALA A 146 -10.11 -1.16 -17.32
C ALA A 146 -9.01 -0.60 -18.23
N ARG A 147 -8.29 -1.46 -18.96
CA ARG A 147 -7.23 -1.06 -19.91
C ARG A 147 -7.77 -0.17 -21.02
N ALA A 148 -8.87 -0.57 -21.65
CA ALA A 148 -9.50 0.24 -22.70
C ALA A 148 -9.94 1.62 -22.19
N VAL A 149 -10.44 1.69 -20.95
CA VAL A 149 -10.83 2.97 -20.32
C VAL A 149 -9.59 3.79 -19.96
N CYS A 150 -8.50 3.14 -19.54
CA CYS A 150 -7.25 3.80 -19.22
C CYS A 150 -6.59 4.43 -20.44
N GLU A 151 -6.57 3.75 -21.58
CA GLU A 151 -6.05 4.32 -22.83
C GLU A 151 -6.83 5.58 -23.23
N ALA A 152 -8.16 5.57 -23.07
CA ALA A 152 -8.99 6.74 -23.30
C ALA A 152 -8.76 7.86 -22.27
N ALA A 153 -8.46 7.51 -21.02
CA ALA A 153 -8.11 8.46 -19.97
C ALA A 153 -6.78 9.15 -20.28
N ASP A 154 -5.74 8.37 -20.55
CA ASP A 154 -4.37 8.84 -20.83
C ASP A 154 -4.31 9.75 -22.08
N ALA A 155 -5.21 9.54 -23.06
CA ALA A 155 -5.29 10.38 -24.25
C ALA A 155 -5.99 11.74 -24.02
N ALA A 156 -6.77 11.88 -22.95
CA ALA A 156 -7.68 13.02 -22.76
C ALA A 156 -7.11 14.14 -21.86
N THR A 157 -5.87 14.00 -21.41
CA THR A 157 -5.36 14.75 -20.25
C THR A 157 -3.88 15.26 -20.55
N ALA A 158 -3.27 16.17 -19.75
CA ALA A 158 -1.85 16.61 -19.77
C ALA A 158 -0.84 15.88 -18.80
N PRO A 159 0.44 15.68 -19.18
CA PRO A 159 1.42 14.60 -18.79
C PRO A 159 1.54 13.92 -17.39
N ASP A 160 0.66 14.10 -16.41
CA ASP A 160 0.72 13.45 -15.08
C ASP A 160 -0.04 12.09 -15.00
N GLU A 161 -0.35 11.47 -16.15
CA GLU A 161 -1.65 10.80 -16.32
C GLU A 161 -1.70 9.31 -16.52
N GLY A 162 -0.57 8.64 -16.73
CA GLY A 162 -0.53 7.18 -16.78
C GLY A 162 -0.88 6.49 -15.46
N ARG A 163 -1.45 7.19 -14.46
CA ARG A 163 -1.75 6.67 -13.12
C ARG A 163 -2.62 5.42 -13.19
N CYS A 164 -3.70 5.45 -13.96
CA CYS A 164 -4.59 4.31 -14.02
C CYS A 164 -3.91 3.13 -14.76
N THR A 165 -3.14 3.41 -15.82
CA THR A 165 -2.34 2.42 -16.55
C THR A 165 -1.25 1.79 -15.68
N VAL A 166 -0.57 2.58 -14.83
CA VAL A 166 0.40 2.10 -13.83
C VAL A 166 -0.29 1.16 -12.84
N ARG A 167 -1.44 1.57 -12.29
CA ARG A 167 -2.21 0.74 -11.34
C ARG A 167 -2.74 -0.53 -11.98
N ALA A 168 -3.23 -0.46 -13.22
CA ALA A 168 -3.65 -1.63 -13.99
C ALA A 168 -2.48 -2.60 -14.22
N GLY A 169 -1.27 -2.07 -14.43
CA GLY A 169 -0.05 -2.87 -14.51
C GLY A 169 0.29 -3.60 -13.21
N TRP A 170 0.09 -2.97 -12.05
CA TRP A 170 0.27 -3.64 -10.74
C TRP A 170 -0.69 -4.80 -10.55
N VAL A 171 -1.99 -4.56 -10.77
CA VAL A 171 -3.04 -5.58 -10.59
C VAL A 171 -2.88 -6.70 -11.62
N THR A 172 -2.46 -6.36 -12.85
CA THR A 172 -2.08 -7.38 -13.84
C THR A 172 -0.94 -8.23 -13.33
N ALA A 173 0.15 -7.62 -12.85
CA ALA A 173 1.31 -8.37 -12.37
C ALA A 173 0.92 -9.33 -11.24
N GLU A 174 0.15 -8.84 -10.27
CA GLU A 174 -0.33 -9.62 -9.13
C GLU A 174 -1.25 -10.77 -9.56
N LEU A 175 -2.17 -10.51 -10.50
CA LEU A 175 -3.02 -11.56 -11.08
C LEU A 175 -2.20 -12.64 -11.81
N GLU A 176 -1.20 -12.25 -12.60
CA GLU A 176 -0.33 -13.20 -13.30
C GLU A 176 0.53 -14.01 -12.32
N LEU A 177 1.03 -13.40 -11.23
CA LEU A 177 1.76 -14.12 -10.18
C LEU A 177 0.88 -15.19 -9.53
N VAL A 178 -0.33 -14.82 -9.11
CA VAL A 178 -1.30 -15.76 -8.52
C VAL A 178 -1.72 -16.85 -9.51
N SER A 179 -1.75 -16.53 -10.81
CA SER A 179 -2.05 -17.49 -11.88
C SER A 179 -0.85 -18.37 -12.28
N GLY A 180 0.32 -18.21 -11.65
CA GLY A 180 1.52 -18.99 -11.97
C GLY A 180 2.27 -18.54 -13.23
N ASN A 181 1.96 -17.38 -13.78
CA ASN A 181 2.58 -16.84 -15.00
C ASN A 181 3.59 -15.73 -14.70
N ALA A 182 4.71 -16.11 -14.08
CA ALA A 182 5.72 -15.15 -13.61
C ALA A 182 6.36 -14.31 -14.73
N VAL A 183 6.42 -14.82 -15.97
CA VAL A 183 6.92 -14.08 -17.14
C VAL A 183 5.97 -12.94 -17.51
N ALA A 184 4.67 -13.21 -17.60
CA ALA A 184 3.69 -12.16 -17.86
C ALA A 184 3.61 -11.15 -16.71
N ALA A 185 3.73 -11.62 -15.46
CA ALA A 185 3.81 -10.75 -14.29
C ALA A 185 4.97 -9.76 -14.39
N THR A 186 6.17 -10.27 -14.70
CA THR A 186 7.38 -9.45 -14.85
C THR A 186 7.23 -8.43 -15.98
N ARG A 187 6.62 -8.82 -17.11
CA ARG A 187 6.36 -7.89 -18.23
C ARG A 187 5.42 -6.75 -17.80
N ALA A 188 4.33 -7.07 -17.11
CA ALA A 188 3.37 -6.10 -16.62
C ALA A 188 3.98 -5.16 -15.58
N ALA A 189 4.70 -5.71 -14.59
CA ALA A 189 5.38 -4.96 -13.55
C ALA A 189 6.45 -4.01 -14.10
N ALA A 190 7.28 -4.50 -15.04
CA ALA A 190 8.29 -3.67 -15.69
C ALA A 190 7.67 -2.55 -16.55
N GLY A 191 6.53 -2.82 -17.20
CA GLY A 191 5.75 -1.79 -17.90
C GLY A 191 5.24 -0.70 -16.96
N ALA A 192 4.68 -1.08 -15.81
CA ALA A 192 4.24 -0.15 -14.78
C ALA A 192 5.39 0.68 -14.22
N ALA A 193 6.54 0.05 -13.92
CA ALA A 193 7.74 0.73 -13.43
C ALA A 193 8.30 1.76 -14.42
N ARG A 194 8.40 1.40 -15.72
CA ARG A 194 8.84 2.36 -16.75
C ARG A 194 7.92 3.57 -16.85
N ARG A 195 6.59 3.36 -16.81
CA ARG A 195 5.62 4.47 -16.83
C ARG A 195 5.72 5.32 -15.56
N ALA A 196 5.82 4.70 -14.39
CA ALA A 196 5.94 5.41 -13.13
C ALA A 196 7.23 6.23 -13.02
N ALA A 197 8.34 5.76 -13.61
CA ALA A 197 9.60 6.50 -13.68
C ALA A 197 9.45 7.84 -14.43
N GLY A 198 8.58 7.89 -15.45
CA GLY A 198 8.25 9.13 -16.16
C GLY A 198 7.31 10.07 -15.39
N SER A 199 6.63 9.61 -14.34
CA SER A 199 5.71 10.42 -13.54
C SER A 199 6.42 11.18 -12.43
N ARG A 200 5.88 12.30 -11.93
CA ARG A 200 6.42 13.03 -10.76
C ARG A 200 6.13 12.34 -9.43
N SER A 201 5.29 11.30 -9.42
CA SER A 201 4.76 10.70 -8.20
C SER A 201 5.73 9.71 -7.57
N SER A 202 6.41 10.13 -6.49
CA SER A 202 7.27 9.24 -5.70
C SER A 202 6.54 7.98 -5.21
N ARG A 203 5.23 8.11 -4.92
CA ARG A 203 4.38 6.98 -4.50
C ARG A 203 4.24 5.91 -5.59
N HIS A 204 3.96 6.32 -6.82
CA HIS A 204 3.86 5.38 -7.95
C HIS A 204 5.22 4.80 -8.31
N ARG A 205 6.30 5.58 -8.20
CA ARG A 205 7.67 5.10 -8.43
C ARG A 205 8.04 3.99 -7.45
N VAL A 206 7.91 4.23 -6.14
CA VAL A 206 8.21 3.25 -5.09
C VAL A 206 7.35 1.99 -5.25
N LYS A 207 6.02 2.14 -5.34
CA LYS A 207 5.12 0.97 -5.45
C LYS A 207 5.41 0.16 -6.72
N SER A 208 5.68 0.80 -7.85
CA SER A 208 6.00 0.08 -9.10
C SER A 208 7.33 -0.67 -9.03
N ALA A 209 8.36 -0.06 -8.43
CA ALA A 209 9.66 -0.72 -8.24
C ALA A 209 9.52 -1.96 -7.34
N MET A 210 8.76 -1.85 -6.23
CA MET A 210 8.48 -3.00 -5.36
C MET A 210 7.84 -4.16 -6.14
N VAL A 211 6.78 -3.89 -6.92
CA VAL A 211 6.09 -4.91 -7.71
C VAL A 211 7.03 -5.52 -8.77
N ALA A 212 7.89 -4.72 -9.38
CA ALA A 212 8.89 -5.19 -10.34
C ALA A 212 9.95 -6.10 -9.67
N GLY A 213 10.51 -5.69 -8.53
CA GLY A 213 11.48 -6.49 -7.77
C GLY A 213 10.90 -7.85 -7.35
N VAL A 214 9.70 -7.86 -6.77
CA VAL A 214 8.99 -9.10 -6.41
C VAL A 214 8.74 -9.98 -7.63
N SER A 215 8.24 -9.41 -8.74
CA SER A 215 7.93 -10.18 -9.94
C SER A 215 9.18 -10.85 -10.53
N ARG A 216 10.31 -10.13 -10.58
CA ARG A 216 11.60 -10.68 -11.04
C ARG A 216 12.05 -11.84 -10.16
N ALA A 217 12.03 -11.68 -8.83
CA ALA A 217 12.45 -12.71 -7.89
C ALA A 217 11.56 -13.97 -7.90
N VAL A 218 10.31 -13.85 -8.35
CA VAL A 218 9.43 -15.00 -8.57
C VAL A 218 9.70 -15.66 -9.93
N ALA A 219 9.96 -14.88 -10.98
CA ALA A 219 10.24 -15.40 -12.31
C ALA A 219 11.60 -16.09 -12.43
N ASP A 220 12.61 -15.58 -11.72
CA ASP A 220 13.96 -16.13 -11.69
C ASP A 220 14.55 -16.05 -10.26
N PRO A 221 14.67 -17.21 -9.57
CA PRO A 221 15.28 -17.28 -8.24
C PRO A 221 16.69 -16.71 -8.15
N ALA A 222 17.47 -16.70 -9.24
CA ALA A 222 18.82 -16.14 -9.25
C ALA A 222 18.83 -14.61 -9.05
N THR A 223 17.70 -13.93 -9.28
CA THR A 223 17.54 -12.50 -9.03
C THR A 223 17.13 -12.17 -7.61
N ALA A 224 16.76 -13.16 -6.79
CA ALA A 224 16.26 -12.94 -5.43
C ALA A 224 17.25 -12.17 -4.52
N PRO A 225 18.58 -12.39 -4.55
CA PRO A 225 19.51 -11.59 -3.76
C PRO A 225 19.52 -10.11 -4.15
N GLU A 226 19.43 -9.79 -5.44
CA GLU A 226 19.33 -8.38 -5.89
C GLU A 226 18.00 -7.76 -5.49
N ALA A 227 16.89 -8.50 -5.68
CA ALA A 227 15.57 -8.04 -5.32
C ALA A 227 15.42 -7.81 -3.80
N LEU A 228 16.08 -8.62 -2.96
CA LEU A 228 16.14 -8.41 -1.52
C LEU A 228 16.75 -7.04 -1.18
N LEU A 229 17.92 -6.72 -1.74
CA LEU A 229 18.58 -5.44 -1.53
C LEU A 229 17.76 -4.26 -2.06
N GLU A 230 17.09 -4.44 -3.21
CA GLU A 230 16.20 -3.44 -3.78
C GLU A 230 15.00 -3.17 -2.85
N LEU A 231 14.36 -4.22 -2.33
CA LEU A 231 13.22 -4.10 -1.43
C LEU A 231 13.59 -3.46 -0.09
N ASP A 232 14.77 -3.76 0.46
CA ASP A 232 15.29 -3.08 1.64
C ASP A 232 15.51 -1.58 1.39
N ALA A 233 16.11 -1.22 0.25
CA ALA A 233 16.30 0.16 -0.14
C ALA A 233 14.95 0.88 -0.34
N LEU A 234 13.98 0.21 -0.95
CA LEU A 234 12.62 0.73 -1.14
C LEU A 234 11.87 0.90 0.18
N ALA A 235 12.06 0.00 1.15
CA ALA A 235 11.52 0.13 2.49
C ALA A 235 12.10 1.39 3.18
N GLY A 236 13.43 1.57 3.13
CA GLY A 236 14.09 2.77 3.65
C GLY A 236 13.62 4.07 2.97
N ALA A 237 13.50 4.05 1.64
CA ALA A 237 12.98 5.19 0.87
C ALA A 237 11.52 5.50 1.21
N ALA A 238 10.67 4.49 1.37
CA ALA A 238 9.28 4.66 1.77
C ALA A 238 9.17 5.34 3.14
N LEU A 239 10.01 4.95 4.12
CA LEU A 239 10.06 5.63 5.42
C LEU A 239 10.50 7.09 5.29
N ALA A 240 11.58 7.36 4.56
CA ALA A 240 12.11 8.72 4.36
C ALA A 240 11.08 9.64 3.69
N LEU A 241 10.26 9.11 2.79
CA LEU A 241 9.17 9.82 2.12
C LEU A 241 7.86 9.87 2.93
N GLY A 242 7.83 9.33 4.15
CA GLY A 242 6.63 9.28 4.98
C GLY A 242 5.55 8.31 4.49
N LEU A 243 5.87 7.39 3.57
CA LEU A 243 4.96 6.45 2.93
C LEU A 243 4.83 5.14 3.71
N LEU A 244 4.33 5.22 4.95
CA LEU A 244 4.14 4.05 5.83
C LEU A 244 3.36 2.89 5.18
N PRO A 245 2.31 3.12 4.36
CA PRO A 245 1.62 2.04 3.64
C PRO A 245 2.47 1.31 2.60
N LEU A 246 3.62 1.86 2.17
CA LEU A 246 4.56 1.20 1.27
C LEU A 246 5.77 0.63 2.00
N HIS A 247 6.11 1.15 3.17
CA HIS A 247 7.20 0.61 3.98
C HIS A 247 6.94 -0.83 4.45
N TRP A 248 5.81 -1.08 5.12
CA TRP A 248 5.56 -2.41 5.69
C TRP A 248 5.52 -3.55 4.65
N PRO A 249 4.90 -3.40 3.45
CA PRO A 249 4.89 -4.49 2.48
C PRO A 249 6.25 -4.65 1.80
N ALA A 250 7.06 -3.59 1.69
CA ALA A 250 8.44 -3.70 1.20
C ALA A 250 9.30 -4.50 2.18
N ALA A 251 9.22 -4.16 3.47
CA ALA A 251 9.95 -4.86 4.53
C ALA A 251 9.50 -6.33 4.65
N LEU A 252 8.19 -6.60 4.53
CA LEU A 252 7.69 -7.98 4.55
C LEU A 252 8.16 -8.78 3.33
N ALA A 253 8.05 -8.22 2.12
CA ALA A 253 8.53 -8.89 0.91
C ALA A 253 10.04 -9.15 0.96
N ALA A 254 10.82 -8.23 1.52
CA ALA A 254 12.25 -8.43 1.78
C ALA A 254 12.48 -9.57 2.79
N ALA A 255 11.72 -9.64 3.89
CA ALA A 255 11.80 -10.75 4.83
C ALA A 255 11.52 -12.11 4.16
N ASP A 256 10.50 -12.17 3.30
CA ASP A 256 10.12 -13.41 2.61
C ASP A 256 11.19 -13.86 1.59
N LEU A 257 11.91 -12.92 0.97
CA LEU A 257 13.08 -13.27 0.15
C LEU A 257 14.26 -13.73 1.00
N ALA A 258 14.51 -13.07 2.14
CA ALA A 258 15.62 -13.40 3.04
C ALA A 258 15.49 -14.77 3.73
N ASP A 259 14.26 -15.29 3.85
CA ASP A 259 13.99 -16.65 4.35
C ASP A 259 14.29 -17.74 3.31
N ARG A 260 14.45 -17.37 2.02
CA ARG A 260 14.78 -18.36 0.99
C ARG A 260 16.23 -18.83 1.16
N PRO A 261 16.49 -20.15 1.07
CA PRO A 261 17.84 -20.69 1.31
C PRO A 261 18.91 -20.02 0.44
N GLY A 262 19.99 -19.53 1.07
CA GLY A 262 21.15 -18.95 0.39
C GLY A 262 20.94 -17.52 -0.14
N VAL A 263 19.73 -16.96 -0.07
CA VAL A 263 19.45 -15.63 -0.66
C VAL A 263 20.07 -14.52 0.17
N ALA A 264 20.01 -14.60 1.50
CA ALA A 264 20.54 -13.57 2.37
C ALA A 264 22.08 -13.55 2.38
N GLU A 265 22.71 -14.72 2.40
CA GLU A 265 24.17 -14.90 2.25
C GLU A 265 24.65 -14.26 0.94
N ALA A 266 24.01 -14.64 -0.17
CA ALA A 266 24.31 -14.15 -1.50
C ALA A 266 24.07 -12.63 -1.65
N ALA A 267 23.12 -12.07 -0.91
CA ALA A 267 22.85 -10.63 -0.89
C ALA A 267 23.89 -9.86 -0.04
N ALA A 268 24.36 -10.45 1.06
CA ALA A 268 25.41 -9.89 1.90
C ALA A 268 26.75 -9.81 1.14
N GLU A 269 27.12 -10.87 0.42
CA GLU A 269 28.30 -10.90 -0.45
C GLU A 269 28.24 -9.79 -1.52
N ARG A 270 27.10 -9.70 -2.23
CA ARG A 270 26.86 -8.64 -3.24
C ARG A 270 26.90 -7.23 -2.65
N SER A 271 26.43 -7.05 -1.41
CA SER A 271 26.46 -5.74 -0.75
C SER A 271 27.88 -5.31 -0.40
N ALA A 272 28.71 -6.23 0.08
CA ALA A 272 30.12 -5.98 0.36
C ALA A 272 30.88 -5.58 -0.92
N GLU A 273 30.55 -6.18 -2.06
CA GLU A 273 31.09 -5.81 -3.37
C GLU A 273 30.48 -4.51 -3.96
N GLY A 274 29.26 -4.16 -3.52
CA GLY A 274 28.30 -3.35 -4.27
C GLY A 274 27.75 -2.09 -3.59
N VAL A 275 28.31 -1.60 -2.47
CA VAL A 275 27.93 -0.32 -1.81
C VAL A 275 27.82 0.87 -2.81
N ARG A 276 28.50 0.79 -3.97
CA ARG A 276 28.43 1.78 -5.07
C ARG A 276 27.15 1.73 -5.93
N LYS A 277 26.43 0.61 -6.01
CA LYS A 277 25.27 0.41 -6.90
C LYS A 277 23.93 0.72 -6.23
N ALA A 278 23.84 0.60 -4.90
CA ALA A 278 22.65 0.98 -4.12
C ALA A 278 22.35 2.50 -4.18
N ARG A 279 23.40 3.34 -4.23
CA ARG A 279 23.25 4.79 -4.50
C ARG A 279 22.52 5.04 -5.82
N ARG A 280 22.86 4.27 -6.86
CA ARG A 280 22.25 4.39 -8.20
C ARG A 280 20.75 4.07 -8.24
N TRP A 281 20.17 3.34 -7.30
CA TRP A 281 18.73 3.06 -7.30
C TRP A 281 17.91 4.21 -6.70
N ALA A 282 18.39 4.82 -5.61
CA ALA A 282 17.86 6.09 -5.13
C ALA A 282 18.05 7.20 -6.17
N ASP A 283 19.20 7.22 -6.85
CA ASP A 283 19.48 8.13 -7.98
C ASP A 283 18.55 7.85 -9.18
N ALA A 284 18.32 6.57 -9.54
CA ALA A 284 17.49 6.16 -10.68
C ALA A 284 15.98 6.38 -10.46
N LEU A 285 15.52 6.37 -9.20
CA LEU A 285 14.18 6.81 -8.83
C LEU A 285 14.07 8.34 -8.71
N GLY A 286 15.17 9.08 -8.90
CA GLY A 286 15.24 10.53 -8.76
C GLY A 286 15.04 11.01 -7.31
N LEU A 287 15.31 10.16 -6.32
CA LEU A 287 15.13 10.44 -4.89
C LEU A 287 16.38 11.07 -4.23
N ALA A 288 17.48 11.23 -4.99
CA ALA A 288 18.76 11.71 -4.48
C ALA A 288 18.94 13.24 -4.54
N SER A 289 17.89 14.03 -4.76
CA SER A 289 18.03 15.50 -4.76
C SER A 289 17.81 16.10 -3.35
N GLY A 290 18.90 16.33 -2.64
CA GLY A 290 19.14 17.59 -1.90
C GLY A 290 18.44 17.85 -0.56
N ALA A 291 17.71 16.92 0.04
CA ALA A 291 17.31 17.08 1.44
C ALA A 291 18.47 16.60 2.34
N GLU A 292 19.16 17.51 3.01
CA GLU A 292 19.98 17.15 4.18
C GLU A 292 19.08 16.43 5.17
N VAL A 293 19.26 15.12 5.27
CA VAL A 293 18.51 14.28 6.19
C VAL A 293 19.08 14.53 7.59
N ALA A 294 18.38 15.35 8.36
CA ALA A 294 18.56 15.40 9.80
C ALA A 294 18.03 14.08 10.39
N CYS A 295 18.85 13.03 10.34
CA CYS A 295 18.65 11.82 11.14
C CYS A 295 18.94 12.17 12.60
N HIS A 296 18.00 12.79 13.30
CA HIS A 296 17.98 12.69 14.75
C HIS A 296 17.10 11.51 15.13
N PRO A 297 17.68 10.38 15.62
CA PRO A 297 16.87 9.38 16.30
C PRO A 297 16.08 10.05 17.43
N PRO A 298 14.85 9.62 17.74
CA PRO A 298 14.08 10.16 18.86
C PRO A 298 14.64 9.62 20.19
N ASP A 299 15.95 9.75 20.41
CA ASP A 299 16.57 9.50 21.69
C ASP A 299 16.76 10.86 22.38
N GLY A 300 15.68 11.33 23.00
CA GLY A 300 15.81 12.32 24.07
C GLY A 300 16.68 11.73 25.21
N PRO A 301 17.35 12.56 26.02
CA PRO A 301 18.27 12.07 27.04
C PRO A 301 17.56 11.08 27.98
N VAL A 302 18.13 9.88 28.09
CA VAL A 302 17.66 8.78 28.92
C VAL A 302 17.46 9.26 30.36
N ARG A 303 16.21 9.45 30.77
CA ARG A 303 15.86 9.64 32.18
C ARG A 303 16.04 8.31 32.90
N ARG A 304 16.81 8.33 33.99
CA ARG A 304 17.02 7.16 34.86
C ARG A 304 15.68 6.57 35.34
N PRO A 305 15.59 5.25 35.56
CA PRO A 305 14.35 4.63 36.01
C PRO A 305 14.00 5.13 37.42
N VAL A 306 12.84 5.76 37.55
CA VAL A 306 12.20 5.98 38.85
C VAL A 306 11.65 4.62 39.31
N GLY A 307 12.13 4.13 40.45
CA GLY A 307 11.72 2.85 41.01
C GLY A 307 10.20 2.78 41.21
N ARG A 308 9.57 1.73 40.67
CA ARG A 308 8.18 1.41 40.97
C ARG A 308 8.09 0.81 42.37
N GLN A 309 7.27 1.41 43.22
CA GLN A 309 6.78 0.76 44.44
C GLN A 309 5.81 -0.37 44.06
N GLU A 310 5.98 -1.53 44.71
CA GLU A 310 5.12 -2.70 44.59
C GLU A 310 3.68 -2.40 45.04
N PRO A 311 2.64 -2.83 44.30
CA PRO A 311 1.30 -2.93 44.85
C PRO A 311 1.13 -4.23 45.65
N ARG A 312 0.66 -4.06 46.88
CA ARG A 312 0.31 -5.11 47.84
C ARG A 312 -0.75 -6.06 47.29
N ARG A 313 -0.58 -7.35 47.64
CA ARG A 313 -1.52 -8.46 47.40
C ARG A 313 -2.90 -8.17 48.00
N GLY A 314 -3.95 -8.42 47.22
CA GLY A 314 -5.34 -8.50 47.67
C GLY A 314 -6.17 -9.28 46.65
N ALA A 315 -6.71 -10.41 47.09
CA ALA A 315 -7.39 -11.42 46.28
C ALA A 315 -8.73 -10.96 45.69
N THR A 316 -9.14 -11.56 44.56
CA THR A 316 -10.32 -12.46 44.50
C THR A 316 -10.35 -13.21 43.16
N ARG A 317 -10.42 -14.54 43.25
CA ARG A 317 -10.77 -15.46 42.16
C ARG A 317 -12.24 -15.27 41.79
N SER A 318 -12.59 -15.39 40.52
CA SER A 318 -13.87 -15.98 40.14
C SER A 318 -13.79 -16.63 38.76
N ALA A 319 -14.34 -17.83 38.70
CA ALA A 319 -14.19 -18.83 37.68
C ALA A 319 -15.07 -18.60 36.45
N LEU A 320 -14.65 -19.23 35.35
CA LEU A 320 -15.41 -19.46 34.12
C LEU A 320 -16.74 -20.18 34.38
N PRO A 321 -17.64 -20.18 33.37
CA PRO A 321 -18.09 -21.47 32.88
C PRO A 321 -17.88 -21.65 31.37
N SER A 322 -17.44 -22.86 31.04
CA SER A 322 -17.25 -23.42 29.70
C SER A 322 -18.58 -23.62 28.98
N ALA A 323 -18.62 -23.38 27.67
CA ALA A 323 -19.73 -23.81 26.82
C ALA A 323 -19.25 -24.56 25.56
N SER A 324 -19.76 -25.79 25.50
CA SER A 324 -19.86 -26.82 24.44
C SER A 324 -19.44 -26.50 23.01
N ARG A 325 -18.51 -27.32 22.50
CA ARG A 325 -18.19 -27.51 21.08
C ARG A 325 -19.30 -28.34 20.41
N HIS A 326 -19.84 -27.86 19.30
CA HIS A 326 -20.56 -28.67 18.33
C HIS A 326 -19.85 -28.52 16.97
N ARG A 327 -19.37 -29.65 16.42
CA ARG A 327 -18.92 -29.75 15.02
C ARG A 327 -20.15 -29.93 14.13
N PRO A 328 -20.12 -29.37 12.92
CA PRO A 328 -20.57 -30.10 11.75
C PRO A 328 -19.39 -30.41 10.84
N SER A 329 -19.37 -31.64 10.35
CA SER A 329 -18.46 -32.20 9.36
C SER A 329 -18.86 -31.82 7.92
N ASP A 330 -17.86 -31.87 7.05
CA ASP A 330 -17.89 -32.08 5.59
C ASP A 330 -18.47 -30.99 4.68
N VAL A 331 -17.59 -30.08 4.24
CA VAL A 331 -17.64 -29.51 2.87
C VAL A 331 -16.20 -29.32 2.35
N ALA A 332 -15.98 -29.87 1.15
CA ALA A 332 -14.81 -29.89 0.27
C ALA A 332 -13.68 -28.87 0.48
N GLU A 333 -12.45 -29.39 0.43
CA GLU A 333 -11.18 -28.67 0.33
C GLU A 333 -11.21 -27.60 -0.76
N CYS A 334 -11.21 -26.34 -0.35
CA CYS A 334 -10.95 -25.20 -1.24
C CYS A 334 -9.50 -24.75 -1.01
N SER A 335 -8.75 -24.68 -2.10
CA SER A 335 -7.36 -24.26 -2.20
C SER A 335 -7.08 -22.96 -1.44
N GLY A 336 -6.31 -23.09 -0.35
CA GLY A 336 -5.75 -21.96 0.39
C GLY A 336 -4.91 -21.04 -0.51
N SER A 337 -4.91 -19.77 -0.17
CA SER A 337 -4.09 -18.75 -0.82
C SER A 337 -2.61 -19.11 -0.68
N ALA A 338 -1.75 -18.54 -1.54
CA ALA A 338 -0.30 -18.80 -1.52
C ALA A 338 0.38 -18.49 -0.15
N ASN A 339 -0.33 -17.83 0.77
CA ASN A 339 0.12 -17.53 2.13
C ASN A 339 -0.25 -18.61 3.17
N ASP A 340 -1.08 -19.59 2.84
CA ASP A 340 -1.54 -20.61 3.79
C ASP A 340 -0.54 -21.77 3.97
N ARG A 341 0.56 -21.80 3.19
CA ARG A 341 1.51 -22.93 3.18
C ARG A 341 2.70 -22.78 4.12
N GLN A 342 2.72 -21.83 5.06
CA GLN A 342 3.90 -21.60 5.88
C GLN A 342 3.55 -21.40 7.37
N VAL A 343 3.37 -22.52 8.07
CA VAL A 343 3.42 -22.56 9.54
C VAL A 343 4.18 -23.81 9.98
N ASN A 344 4.97 -23.65 11.04
CA ASN A 344 5.82 -24.61 11.77
C ASN A 344 7.26 -24.80 11.28
N ARG A 345 8.07 -23.75 11.43
CA ARG A 345 9.47 -23.85 11.91
C ARG A 345 9.81 -22.64 12.78
N SER A 346 9.17 -22.50 13.92
CA SER A 346 9.54 -21.51 14.93
C SER A 346 9.83 -22.20 16.26
N SER A 347 10.95 -22.91 16.29
CA SER A 347 11.66 -23.26 17.51
C SER A 347 12.96 -23.88 17.02
N ASP A 348 14.07 -23.23 17.36
CA ASP A 348 15.45 -23.54 16.96
C ASP A 348 15.95 -22.78 15.72
N ALA A 349 16.23 -21.49 15.89
CA ALA A 349 17.27 -20.84 15.11
C ALA A 349 18.31 -20.26 16.09
N PRO A 350 19.59 -20.64 15.99
CA PRO A 350 20.66 -19.90 16.65
C PRO A 350 20.71 -18.48 16.06
N ASN A 351 21.48 -17.57 16.67
CA ASN A 351 21.71 -16.20 16.18
C ASN A 351 22.36 -16.16 14.77
N ASP A 352 21.65 -16.60 13.73
CA ASP A 352 22.06 -16.45 12.34
C ASP A 352 21.77 -15.01 11.92
N THR A 353 22.74 -14.15 12.22
CA THR A 353 22.79 -12.72 11.88
C THR A 353 22.75 -12.46 10.36
N VAL A 354 22.80 -13.49 9.52
CA VAL A 354 22.92 -13.36 8.07
C VAL A 354 21.58 -13.08 7.40
N SER A 355 20.48 -13.72 7.86
CA SER A 355 19.16 -13.51 7.22
C SER A 355 18.56 -12.14 7.55
N ASP A 356 18.62 -11.69 8.81
CA ASP A 356 17.97 -10.46 9.32
C ASP A 356 16.45 -10.36 9.01
N ALA A 357 15.82 -11.47 8.57
CA ALA A 357 14.38 -11.53 8.29
C ALA A 357 13.49 -11.25 9.52
N PRO A 358 13.83 -11.69 10.75
CA PRO A 358 13.07 -11.31 11.95
C PRO A 358 13.05 -9.79 12.17
N ARG A 359 14.15 -9.08 11.89
CA ARG A 359 14.21 -7.61 12.04
C ARG A 359 13.33 -6.91 11.01
N ARG A 360 13.32 -7.39 9.76
CA ARG A 360 12.45 -6.86 8.70
C ARG A 360 10.97 -7.04 9.04
N ARG A 361 10.59 -8.22 9.54
CA ARG A 361 9.23 -8.47 10.04
C ARG A 361 8.89 -7.56 11.21
N HIS A 362 9.79 -7.39 12.17
CA HIS A 362 9.59 -6.47 13.28
C HIS A 362 9.36 -5.03 12.81
N ALA A 363 10.14 -4.53 11.85
CA ALA A 363 9.96 -3.20 11.27
C ALA A 363 8.60 -3.05 10.54
N ALA A 364 8.17 -4.07 9.81
CA ALA A 364 6.83 -4.12 9.21
C ALA A 364 5.73 -4.10 10.30
N ALA A 365 5.89 -4.86 11.39
CA ALA A 365 4.97 -4.88 12.53
C ALA A 365 4.79 -3.50 13.15
N LEU A 366 5.89 -2.81 13.46
CA LEU A 366 5.85 -1.47 14.05
C LEU A 366 5.07 -0.50 13.17
N THR A 367 5.29 -0.58 11.86
CA THR A 367 4.59 0.26 10.88
C THR A 367 3.11 -0.06 10.83
N LEU A 368 2.74 -1.34 10.82
CA LEU A 368 1.35 -1.78 10.90
C LEU A 368 0.67 -1.32 12.20
N GLY A 369 1.37 -1.36 13.34
CA GLY A 369 0.87 -0.82 14.61
C GLY A 369 0.57 0.68 14.54
N VAL A 370 1.44 1.45 13.88
CA VAL A 370 1.19 2.87 13.61
C VAL A 370 -0.03 3.06 12.70
N LEU A 371 -0.13 2.30 11.60
CA LEU A 371 -1.30 2.34 10.70
C LEU A 371 -2.59 1.98 11.45
N TYR A 372 -2.55 1.01 12.35
CA TYR A 372 -3.66 0.63 13.22
C TYR A 372 -4.12 1.79 14.08
N SER A 373 -3.18 2.45 14.79
CA SER A 373 -3.49 3.62 15.62
C SER A 373 -4.05 4.81 14.83
N ARG A 374 -3.65 4.94 13.56
CA ARG A 374 -4.06 6.01 12.65
C ARG A 374 -5.30 5.69 11.82
N SER A 375 -5.92 4.52 12.02
CA SER A 375 -7.10 4.09 11.27
C SER A 375 -8.40 4.32 12.04
N ASP A 376 -9.48 4.56 11.29
CA ASP A 376 -10.82 4.67 11.85
C ASP A 376 -11.33 3.28 12.32
N PRO A 377 -12.46 3.21 13.07
CA PRO A 377 -12.97 1.94 13.59
C PRO A 377 -13.23 0.86 12.52
N ILE A 378 -13.67 1.25 11.31
CA ILE A 378 -13.83 0.29 10.21
C ILE A 378 -12.47 -0.23 9.77
N GLY A 379 -11.48 0.65 9.58
CA GLY A 379 -10.14 0.27 9.16
C GLY A 379 -9.48 -0.69 10.13
N ARG A 380 -9.63 -0.46 11.44
CA ARG A 380 -9.12 -1.35 12.49
C ARG A 380 -9.76 -2.74 12.47
N ARG A 381 -11.07 -2.83 12.21
CA ARG A 381 -11.74 -4.13 12.04
C ARG A 381 -11.23 -4.88 10.82
N LEU A 382 -11.11 -4.20 9.68
CA LEU A 382 -10.59 -4.81 8.45
C LEU A 382 -9.17 -5.36 8.64
N MET A 383 -8.31 -4.62 9.34
CA MET A 383 -6.99 -5.14 9.71
C MET A 383 -7.11 -6.39 10.56
N GLY A 384 -7.95 -6.40 11.60
CA GLY A 384 -8.15 -7.59 12.45
C GLY A 384 -8.75 -8.81 11.73
N GLU A 385 -9.54 -8.60 10.68
CA GLU A 385 -10.11 -9.65 9.84
C GLU A 385 -9.16 -10.11 8.73
N SER A 386 -8.15 -9.31 8.39
CA SER A 386 -7.19 -9.65 7.34
C SER A 386 -6.32 -10.83 7.80
N ALA A 387 -6.20 -11.86 6.96
CA ALA A 387 -5.34 -13.02 7.22
C ALA A 387 -3.90 -12.60 7.56
N TRP A 388 -3.47 -11.49 6.96
CA TRP A 388 -2.19 -10.83 7.19
C TRP A 388 -1.96 -10.35 8.63
N VAL A 389 -2.97 -10.09 9.45
CA VAL A 389 -2.78 -9.66 10.85
C VAL A 389 -3.24 -10.74 11.83
N ALA A 390 -4.21 -11.57 11.47
CA ALA A 390 -4.62 -12.71 12.27
C ALA A 390 -3.48 -13.72 12.48
N GLN A 391 -2.68 -14.00 11.46
CA GLN A 391 -1.46 -14.81 11.60
C GLN A 391 -0.37 -14.10 12.40
N TRP A 392 -0.35 -12.76 12.43
CA TRP A 392 0.64 -11.97 13.17
C TRP A 392 0.35 -11.86 14.67
N LEU A 393 -0.92 -11.80 15.07
CA LEU A 393 -1.31 -11.80 16.48
C LEU A 393 -1.00 -13.13 17.19
N GLY A 394 -0.75 -14.20 16.42
CA GLY A 394 -0.28 -15.49 16.94
C GLY A 394 1.23 -15.64 17.02
N VAL A 395 2.01 -14.65 16.55
CA VAL A 395 3.49 -14.66 16.50
C VAL A 395 4.10 -13.65 17.49
N MET A 396 3.30 -12.72 18.02
CA MET A 396 3.62 -12.01 19.28
C MET A 396 3.17 -12.83 20.48
#